data_AF-A0A1I0S1E4-F1
#
_entry.id   AF-A0A1I0S1E4-F1
#
_cell.length_a   1.000
_cell.length_b   1.000
_cell.length_c   1.000
_cell.angle_alpha   90.00
_cell.angle_beta   90.00
_cell.angle_gamma   90.00
#
_symmetry.space_group_name_H-M   'P 1'
#
loop_
_entity.id
_entity.type
_entity.pdbx_description
1 polymer ?
#
loop_
_entity_poly.entity_id
_entity_poly.type
_entity_poly.pdbx_seq_one_letter_code
_entity_poly.pdbx_strand_id
1 'polypeptide(L)'
;MQKYTKYLFFISFFLSLLSLYVIERGGKEIYPFFSWKLFTSPSGSEKFEEQYRLYRVDGNDTIRILYKPTAIYDENNLALIVGFYGKKIEKNENREGSVEKMKIFMKSYQPEYKNLLLYKESFNPWDLGTSVFKIKKTLITRL
;
A
#
# COMPACT_ATOMS: atom_id res chain seq x y z
N MET A 1 10.05 -31.76 3.55
CA MET A 1 10.29 -30.46 4.24
C MET A 1 10.94 -30.62 5.62
N GLN A 2 10.47 -31.52 6.50
CA GLN A 2 11.01 -31.68 7.87
C GLN A 2 12.53 -31.93 7.99
N LYS A 3 13.16 -32.60 7.01
CA LYS A 3 14.60 -32.92 7.01
C LYS A 3 15.49 -31.66 7.07
N TYR A 4 15.03 -30.53 6.53
CA TYR A 4 15.81 -29.30 6.46
C TYR A 4 15.43 -28.26 7.52
N THR A 5 14.33 -28.50 8.27
CA THR A 5 13.78 -27.53 9.23
C THR A 5 14.78 -27.14 10.31
N LYS A 6 15.58 -28.10 10.81
CA LYS A 6 16.61 -27.83 11.83
C LYS A 6 17.68 -26.86 11.30
N TYR A 7 18.14 -27.06 10.06
CA TYR A 7 19.14 -26.20 9.45
C TYR A 7 18.57 -24.81 9.14
N LEU A 8 17.33 -24.74 8.64
CA LEU A 8 16.63 -23.48 8.39
C LEU A 8 16.44 -22.66 9.67
N PHE A 9 16.17 -23.30 10.81
CA PHE A 9 16.11 -22.62 12.10
C PHE A 9 17.44 -21.94 12.45
N PHE A 10 18.55 -22.66 12.38
CA PHE A 10 19.88 -22.10 12.71
C PHE A 10 20.30 -21.00 11.74
N ILE A 11 20.03 -21.14 10.44
CA ILE A 11 20.28 -20.10 9.44
C ILE A 11 19.45 -18.85 9.76
N SER A 12 18.17 -19.03 10.10
CA SER A 12 17.28 -17.92 10.42
C SER A 12 17.73 -17.18 11.68
N PHE A 13 18.11 -17.93 12.72
CA PHE A 13 18.64 -17.37 13.96
C PHE A 13 19.91 -16.55 13.73
N PHE A 14 20.86 -17.09 12.96
CA PHE A 14 22.13 -16.40 12.67
C PHE A 14 21.91 -15.10 11.88
N LEU A 15 21.05 -15.15 10.85
CA LEU A 15 20.73 -13.97 10.04
C LEU A 15 19.98 -12.91 10.85
N SER A 16 19.13 -13.28 11.81
CA SER A 16 18.49 -12.33 12.72
C SER A 16 19.50 -11.61 13.61
N LEU A 17 20.51 -12.32 14.14
CA LEU A 17 21.58 -11.70 14.92
C LEU A 17 22.45 -10.77 14.09
N LEU A 18 22.79 -11.17 12.86
CA LEU A 18 23.54 -10.33 11.93
C LEU A 18 22.75 -9.07 11.56
N SER A 19 21.44 -9.21 11.35
CA SER A 19 20.53 -8.10 11.08
C SER A 19 20.53 -7.08 12.22
N LEU A 20 20.42 -7.55 13.46
CA LEU A 20 20.48 -6.69 14.65
C LEU A 20 21.78 -5.86 14.67
N TYR A 21 22.91 -6.51 14.46
CA TYR A 21 24.22 -5.86 14.41
C TYR A 21 24.34 -4.80 13.30
N VAL A 22 23.76 -5.07 12.13
CA VAL A 22 23.78 -4.14 10.99
C VAL A 22 22.87 -2.93 11.26
N ILE A 23 21.70 -3.13 11.87
CA ILE A 23 20.77 -2.05 12.24
C ILE A 23 21.42 -1.11 13.27
N GLU A 24 22.09 -1.66 14.28
CA GLU A 24 22.82 -0.86 15.29
C GLU A 24 23.87 0.07 14.68
N ARG A 25 24.39 -0.27 13.49
CA ARG A 25 25.39 0.52 12.74
C ARG A 25 24.77 1.40 11.65
N GLY A 26 23.45 1.59 11.67
CA GLY A 26 22.72 2.41 10.69
C GLY A 26 22.51 1.75 9.33
N GLY A 27 22.79 0.44 9.22
CA GLY A 27 22.47 -0.35 8.03
C GLY A 27 21.01 -0.77 7.99
N LYS A 28 20.62 -1.43 6.89
CA LYS A 28 19.26 -1.96 6.71
C LYS A 28 19.14 -3.38 7.26
N GLU A 29 17.94 -3.74 7.71
CA GLU A 29 17.62 -5.09 8.19
C GLU A 29 17.96 -6.16 7.15
N ILE A 30 18.71 -7.18 7.57
CA ILE A 30 19.01 -8.38 6.77
C ILE A 30 17.98 -9.44 7.12
N TYR A 31 16.91 -9.51 6.33
CA TYR A 31 15.79 -10.40 6.62
C TYR A 31 16.15 -11.86 6.25
N PRO A 32 16.17 -12.81 7.21
CA PRO A 32 16.50 -14.22 6.92
C PRO A 32 15.51 -14.90 5.98
N PHE A 33 14.31 -14.34 5.90
CA PHE A 33 13.18 -14.82 5.13
C PHE A 33 12.90 -13.90 3.94
N PHE A 34 13.93 -13.40 3.27
CA PHE A 34 13.77 -12.71 1.98
C PHE A 34 12.89 -13.52 1.02
N SER A 35 12.99 -14.86 1.08
CA SER A 35 12.11 -15.79 0.34
C SER A 35 10.64 -15.77 0.81
N TRP A 36 10.33 -15.47 2.07
CA TRP A 36 8.94 -15.31 2.51
C TRP A 36 8.33 -14.00 2.00
N LYS A 37 9.16 -12.96 1.83
CA LYS A 37 8.79 -11.76 1.05
C LYS A 37 8.75 -12.02 -0.47
N LEU A 38 9.34 -13.12 -0.97
CA LEU A 38 9.14 -13.63 -2.34
C LEU A 38 7.86 -14.48 -2.47
N PHE A 39 7.36 -15.10 -1.39
CA PHE A 39 6.08 -15.83 -1.39
C PHE A 39 4.86 -14.89 -1.22
N THR A 40 5.08 -13.67 -0.76
CA THR A 40 4.15 -12.55 -0.96
C THR A 40 4.66 -11.75 -2.15
N SER A 41 4.19 -12.04 -3.38
CA SER A 41 4.55 -11.33 -4.63
C SER A 41 4.85 -9.84 -4.35
N PRO A 42 6.13 -9.46 -4.17
CA PRO A 42 6.44 -8.11 -3.73
C PRO A 42 6.16 -7.18 -4.92
N SER A 43 5.64 -5.98 -4.66
CA SER A 43 5.47 -4.96 -5.70
C SER A 43 6.75 -4.86 -6.54
N GLY A 44 6.63 -5.18 -7.85
CA GLY A 44 7.75 -5.35 -8.77
C GLY A 44 7.87 -6.72 -9.45
N SER A 45 7.27 -7.79 -8.90
CA SER A 45 7.18 -9.09 -9.58
C SER A 45 6.22 -9.07 -10.78
N GLU A 46 5.22 -8.20 -10.72
CA GLU A 46 4.22 -8.01 -11.76
C GLU A 46 4.60 -6.87 -12.69
N LYS A 47 4.27 -7.00 -13.99
CA LYS A 47 4.47 -5.94 -14.99
C LYS A 47 3.57 -4.72 -14.75
N PHE A 48 2.61 -4.84 -13.85
CA PHE A 48 1.58 -3.85 -13.62
C PHE A 48 1.16 -3.87 -12.16
N GLU A 49 1.08 -2.70 -11.55
CA GLU A 49 0.60 -2.52 -10.19
C GLU A 49 -0.61 -1.59 -10.19
N GLU A 50 -1.61 -1.93 -9.38
CA GLU A 50 -2.84 -1.19 -9.24
C GLU A 50 -3.01 -0.73 -7.80
N GLN A 51 -3.26 0.57 -7.62
CA GLN A 51 -3.44 1.16 -6.31
C GLN A 51 -4.66 2.08 -6.29
N TYR A 52 -5.43 2.05 -5.22
CA TYR A 52 -6.54 2.96 -5.02
C TYR A 52 -6.07 4.18 -4.25
N ARG A 53 -6.36 5.37 -4.79
CA ARG A 53 -5.94 6.66 -4.22
C ARG A 53 -7.11 7.61 -4.13
N LEU A 54 -7.11 8.40 -3.06
CA LEU A 54 -8.07 9.46 -2.85
C LEU A 54 -7.50 10.79 -3.31
N TYR A 55 -8.35 11.55 -3.95
CA TYR A 55 -8.08 12.89 -4.44
C TYR A 55 -9.12 13.86 -3.89
N ARG A 56 -8.71 15.08 -3.60
CA ARG A 56 -9.61 16.18 -3.29
C ARG A 56 -9.71 17.11 -4.49
N VAL A 57 -10.85 17.77 -4.63
CA VAL A 57 -11.04 18.83 -5.64
C VAL A 57 -10.78 20.17 -4.96
N ASP A 58 -9.83 20.93 -5.50
CA ASP A 58 -9.48 22.26 -5.03
C ASP A 58 -9.57 23.25 -6.20
N GLY A 59 -10.68 23.99 -6.26
CA GLY A 59 -11.06 24.76 -7.44
C GLY A 59 -11.26 23.85 -8.67
N ASN A 60 -10.44 24.05 -9.70
CA ASN A 60 -10.44 23.25 -10.92
C ASN A 60 -9.37 22.14 -10.95
N ASP A 61 -8.59 21.99 -9.87
CA ASP A 61 -7.51 21.00 -9.80
C ASP A 61 -7.89 19.79 -8.92
N THR A 62 -7.28 18.65 -9.21
CA THR A 62 -7.49 17.37 -8.52
C THR A 62 -6.19 16.96 -7.82
N ILE A 63 -6.14 17.19 -6.51
CA ILE A 63 -4.93 17.03 -5.70
C ILE A 63 -4.97 15.69 -4.97
N ARG A 64 -3.91 14.87 -5.11
CA ARG A 64 -3.79 13.58 -4.39
C ARG A 64 -3.68 13.84 -2.89
N ILE A 65 -4.47 13.12 -2.10
CA ILE A 65 -4.34 13.16 -0.63
C ILE A 65 -3.13 12.32 -0.22
N LEU A 66 -2.21 12.97 0.49
CA LEU A 66 -1.10 12.30 1.15
C LEU A 66 -1.61 11.67 2.45
N TYR A 67 -1.25 10.41 2.69
CA TYR A 67 -1.53 9.75 3.96
C TYR A 67 -0.57 10.31 4.99
N LYS A 68 -1.13 10.89 6.05
CA LYS A 68 -0.42 11.44 7.19
C LYS A 68 -0.78 10.56 8.38
N PRO A 69 0.21 10.03 9.12
CA PRO A 69 -0.08 9.21 10.27
C PRO A 69 -0.83 10.02 11.35
N THR A 70 -1.71 9.35 12.08
CA THR A 70 -2.44 9.87 13.24
C THR A 70 -2.14 9.00 14.46
N ALA A 71 -2.73 9.32 15.62
CA ALA A 71 -2.63 8.48 16.81
C ALA A 71 -3.25 7.07 16.64
N ILE A 72 -4.13 6.89 15.65
CA ILE A 72 -4.91 5.65 15.44
C ILE A 72 -4.46 4.91 14.18
N TYR A 73 -4.02 5.63 13.15
CA TYR A 73 -3.67 5.06 11.86
C TYR A 73 -2.27 5.49 11.42
N ASP A 74 -1.42 4.52 11.08
CA ASP A 74 -0.24 4.79 10.26
C ASP A 74 -0.59 4.85 8.76
N GLU A 75 0.38 5.25 7.94
CA GLU A 75 0.22 5.40 6.50
C GLU A 75 -0.17 4.09 5.79
N ASN A 76 0.30 2.94 6.29
CA ASN A 76 0.00 1.64 5.71
C ASN A 76 -1.44 1.23 6.00
N ASN A 77 -1.93 1.46 7.22
CA ASN A 77 -3.32 1.24 7.61
C ASN A 77 -4.26 2.07 6.74
N LEU A 78 -3.93 3.35 6.53
CA LEU A 78 -4.70 4.24 5.65
C LEU A 78 -4.72 3.71 4.21
N ALA A 79 -3.57 3.30 3.68
CA ALA A 79 -3.47 2.72 2.34
C ALA A 79 -4.26 1.41 2.19
N LEU A 80 -4.21 0.54 3.19
CA LEU A 80 -4.92 -0.73 3.20
C LEU A 80 -6.43 -0.53 3.24
N ILE A 81 -6.93 0.38 4.07
CA ILE A 81 -8.37 0.68 4.17
C ILE A 81 -8.89 1.22 2.84
N VAL A 82 -8.18 2.20 2.25
CA VAL A 82 -8.55 2.77 0.95
C VAL A 82 -8.48 1.71 -0.16
N GLY A 83 -7.44 0.87 -0.16
CA GLY A 83 -7.29 -0.23 -1.10
C GLY A 83 -8.43 -1.25 -1.01
N PHE A 84 -8.79 -1.65 0.21
CA PHE A 84 -9.83 -2.64 0.47
C PHE A 84 -11.20 -2.18 -0.01
N TYR A 85 -11.65 -1.01 0.44
CA TYR A 85 -12.96 -0.49 0.02
C TYR A 85 -12.94 -0.05 -1.43
N GLY A 86 -11.83 0.52 -1.93
CA GLY A 86 -11.70 0.91 -3.32
C GLY A 86 -11.88 -0.25 -4.29
N LYS A 87 -11.29 -1.40 -3.99
CA LYS A 87 -11.46 -2.64 -4.76
C LYS A 87 -12.89 -3.16 -4.76
N LYS A 88 -13.56 -3.14 -3.60
CA LYS A 88 -14.97 -3.53 -3.49
C LYS A 88 -15.89 -2.63 -4.32
N ILE A 89 -15.64 -1.32 -4.28
CA ILE A 89 -16.38 -0.33 -5.08
C ILE A 89 -16.16 -0.58 -6.57
N GLU A 90 -14.91 -0.77 -7.03
CA GLU A 90 -14.62 -1.08 -8.44
C GLU A 90 -15.37 -2.33 -8.92
N LYS A 91 -15.32 -3.41 -8.13
CA LYS A 91 -15.94 -4.69 -8.48
C LYS A 91 -17.46 -4.76 -8.26
N ASN A 92 -18.07 -3.65 -7.84
CA ASN A 92 -19.49 -3.58 -7.44
C ASN A 92 -19.88 -4.57 -6.31
N GLU A 93 -18.92 -5.01 -5.49
CA GLU A 93 -19.14 -5.89 -4.34
C GLU A 93 -19.68 -5.08 -3.17
N ASN A 94 -21.02 -5.07 -2.97
CA ASN A 94 -21.69 -4.20 -1.99
C ASN A 94 -21.21 -2.74 -2.15
N ARG A 95 -21.37 -2.21 -3.37
CA ARG A 95 -20.83 -0.90 -3.77
C ARG A 95 -21.28 0.21 -2.83
N GLU A 96 -22.59 0.31 -2.58
CA GLU A 96 -23.18 1.38 -1.77
C GLU A 96 -22.65 1.35 -0.33
N GLY A 97 -22.68 0.17 0.31
CA GLY A 97 -22.14 0.02 1.66
C GLY A 97 -20.63 0.26 1.74
N SER A 98 -19.88 -0.08 0.69
CA SER A 98 -18.43 0.20 0.62
C SER A 98 -18.14 1.69 0.41
N VAL A 99 -18.94 2.38 -0.41
CA VAL A 99 -18.89 3.84 -0.57
C VAL A 99 -19.19 4.53 0.75
N GLU A 100 -20.26 4.12 1.45
CA GLU A 100 -20.64 4.69 2.74
C GLU A 100 -19.54 4.51 3.79
N LYS A 101 -18.98 3.30 3.91
CA LYS A 101 -17.86 3.03 4.83
C LYS A 101 -16.62 3.86 4.51
N MET A 102 -16.32 4.06 3.22
CA MET A 102 -15.23 4.95 2.80
C MET A 102 -15.49 6.40 3.20
N LYS A 103 -16.73 6.91 3.04
CA LYS A 103 -17.11 8.26 3.47
C LYS A 103 -16.98 8.42 4.99
N ILE A 104 -17.45 7.45 5.77
CA ILE A 104 -17.35 7.47 7.23
C ILE A 104 -15.88 7.48 7.66
N PHE A 105 -15.06 6.61 7.07
CA PHE A 105 -13.62 6.57 7.34
C PHE A 105 -12.93 7.90 7.01
N MET A 106 -13.25 8.51 5.87
CA MET A 106 -12.64 9.79 5.51
C MET A 106 -13.08 10.94 6.42
N LYS A 107 -14.34 10.93 6.88
CA LYS A 107 -14.82 11.89 7.89
C LYS A 107 -14.10 11.74 9.24
N SER A 108 -13.70 10.53 9.63
CA SER A 108 -12.96 10.34 10.89
C SER A 108 -11.48 10.67 10.76
N TYR A 109 -10.88 10.48 9.58
CA TYR A 109 -9.46 10.71 9.33
C TYR A 109 -9.11 12.16 8.94
N GLN A 110 -9.88 12.77 8.04
CA GLN A 110 -9.66 14.14 7.53
C GLN A 110 -11.02 14.83 7.33
N PRO A 111 -11.71 15.24 8.41
CA PRO A 111 -13.06 15.83 8.35
C PRO A 111 -13.15 17.11 7.49
N GLU A 112 -12.03 17.80 7.29
CA GLU A 112 -11.92 19.02 6.49
C GLU A 112 -12.09 18.77 4.98
N TYR A 113 -11.83 17.56 4.49
CA TYR A 113 -11.92 17.29 3.06
C TYR A 113 -13.37 17.03 2.64
N LYS A 114 -13.85 17.92 1.77
CA LYS A 114 -15.16 17.83 1.13
C LYS A 114 -14.95 17.47 -0.34
N ASN A 115 -15.86 16.69 -0.92
CA ASN A 115 -15.84 16.24 -2.32
C ASN A 115 -14.59 15.44 -2.69
N LEU A 116 -14.58 14.18 -2.27
CA LEU A 116 -13.47 13.28 -2.54
C LEU A 116 -13.70 12.48 -3.83
N LEU A 117 -12.63 12.19 -4.54
CA LEU A 117 -12.63 11.36 -5.73
C LEU A 117 -11.79 10.12 -5.47
N LEU A 118 -12.35 8.95 -5.75
CA LEU A 118 -11.63 7.69 -5.71
C LEU A 118 -11.10 7.38 -7.11
N TYR A 119 -9.79 7.30 -7.24
CA TYR A 119 -9.11 6.88 -8.46
C TYR A 119 -8.43 5.53 -8.28
N LYS A 120 -8.38 4.77 -9.37
CA LYS A 120 -7.47 3.66 -9.55
C LYS A 120 -6.26 4.15 -10.33
N GLU A 121 -5.10 4.06 -9.71
CA GLU A 121 -3.80 4.32 -10.32
C GLU A 121 -3.20 3.01 -10.78
N SER A 122 -2.66 3.03 -11.98
CA SER A 122 -2.14 1.88 -12.69
C SER A 122 -0.82 2.26 -13.31
N PHE A 123 0.25 1.53 -12.97
CA PHE A 123 1.59 1.82 -13.47
C PHE A 123 2.43 0.54 -13.58
N ASN A 124 3.50 0.62 -14.35
CA ASN A 124 4.51 -0.43 -14.40
C ASN A 124 5.56 -0.17 -13.30
N PRO A 125 5.72 -1.04 -12.30
CA PRO A 125 6.70 -0.85 -11.23
C PRO A 125 8.14 -0.74 -11.73
N TRP A 126 8.44 -1.34 -12.88
CA TRP A 126 9.78 -1.37 -13.47
C TRP A 126 10.21 0.00 -14.00
N ASP A 127 9.25 0.90 -14.22
CA ASP A 127 9.52 2.25 -14.70
C ASP A 127 9.80 3.23 -13.52
N LEU A 128 9.68 2.78 -12.26
CA LEU A 128 9.94 3.62 -11.08
C LEU A 128 11.38 4.15 -11.08
N GLY A 129 11.54 5.47 -10.89
CA GLY A 129 12.85 6.14 -10.90
C GLY A 129 13.40 6.41 -12.31
N THR A 130 12.69 6.01 -13.37
CA THR A 130 13.03 6.34 -14.76
C THR A 130 12.29 7.60 -15.22
N SER A 131 12.81 8.26 -16.26
CA SER A 131 12.14 9.39 -16.92
C SER A 131 10.85 9.00 -17.67
N VAL A 132 10.59 7.70 -17.83
CA VAL A 132 9.45 7.16 -18.59
C VAL A 132 8.28 6.79 -17.67
N PHE A 133 8.43 6.98 -16.36
CA PHE A 133 7.39 6.65 -15.38
C PHE A 133 6.07 7.38 -15.67
N LYS A 134 5.02 6.62 -15.96
CA LYS A 134 3.68 7.13 -16.23
C LYS A 134 2.66 6.40 -15.37
N ILE A 135 1.75 7.18 -14.77
CA ILE A 135 0.61 6.67 -14.01
C ILE A 135 -0.64 6.87 -14.85
N LYS A 136 -1.34 5.78 -15.17
CA LYS A 136 -2.70 5.83 -15.71
C LYS A 136 -3.68 5.97 -14.54
N LYS A 137 -4.55 6.97 -14.62
CA LYS A 137 -5.58 7.23 -13.60
C LYS A 137 -6.96 6.98 -14.17
N THR A 138 -7.77 6.18 -13.47
CA THR A 138 -9.17 5.90 -13.82
C THR A 138 -10.06 6.33 -12.66
N LEU A 139 -11.01 7.24 -12.90
CA LEU A 139 -11.98 7.64 -11.88
C LEU A 139 -12.95 6.50 -11.62
N ILE A 140 -13.09 6.08 -10.36
CA ILE A 140 -13.99 5.00 -9.95
C ILE A 140 -15.31 5.56 -9.43
N THR A 141 -15.26 6.55 -8.54
CA THR A 141 -16.46 7.20 -7.99
C THR A 141 -16.15 8.51 -7.29
N ARG A 142 -17.20 9.27 -6.98
CA ARG A 142 -17.18 10.44 -6.09
C ARG A 142 -17.70 10.02 -4.72
N LEU A 143 -17.02 10.45 -3.67
CA LEU A 143 -17.31 10.12 -2.26
C LEU A 143 -17.82 11.36 -1.54
#